data_AF-A0A969FCV4-F1
#
_entry.id   AF-A0A969FCV4-F1
#
_cell.length_a   1.000
_cell.length_b   1.000
_cell.length_c   1.000
_cell.angle_alpha   90.00
_cell.angle_beta   90.00
_cell.angle_gamma   90.00
#
_symmetry.space_group_name_H-M   'P 1'
#
loop_
_entity.id
_entity.type
_entity.pdbx_description
1 polymer ?
#
loop_
_entity_poly.entity_id
_entity_poly.type
_entity_poly.pdbx_seq_one_letter_code
_entity_poly.pdbx_strand_id
1 'polypeptide(L)'
;MNKRFRERLAVGDSPRPDIVKILQVYKKMAEKIAVNPEDDKTIWINEFLFVVTRDSGRELEFLDYWERLALYAELNGLHKHPAYAIGLAAVKAGFPIRHDEMEGFDFFDDRIEKVRIKNGQSEPAAKQKYFATQENIERRYRSLPHKVMDKIMQPLCHHYHTVRLQVTTSLTDSDFYHH
;
A
#
# COMPACT_ATOMS: atom_id res chain seq x y z
N MET A 1 0.47 -20.28 2.52
CA MET A 1 -0.36 -19.11 2.90
C MET A 1 0.47 -18.20 3.79
N ASN A 2 0.87 -17.01 3.28
CA ASN A 2 1.66 -16.01 3.98
C ASN A 2 1.07 -15.79 5.39
N LYS A 3 1.93 -15.76 6.41
CA LYS A 3 1.57 -15.75 7.83
C LYS A 3 0.51 -14.68 8.14
N ARG A 4 0.61 -13.51 7.52
CA ARG A 4 -0.34 -12.42 7.74
C ARG A 4 -1.73 -12.70 7.16
N PHE A 5 -1.82 -13.31 5.98
CA PHE A 5 -3.13 -13.70 5.44
C PHE A 5 -3.77 -14.79 6.29
N ARG A 6 -2.98 -15.73 6.84
CA ARG A 6 -3.49 -16.71 7.84
C ARG A 6 -4.09 -15.99 9.04
N GLU A 7 -3.35 -15.07 9.63
CA GLU A 7 -3.81 -14.30 10.79
C GLU A 7 -5.07 -13.50 10.47
N ARG A 8 -5.13 -12.82 9.33
CA ARG A 8 -6.30 -12.00 8.94
C ARG A 8 -7.53 -12.83 8.58
N LEU A 9 -7.36 -14.03 8.03
CA LEU A 9 -8.45 -14.94 7.71
C LEU A 9 -8.95 -15.70 8.94
N ALA A 10 -8.12 -15.86 9.98
CA ALA A 10 -8.46 -16.53 11.23
C ALA A 10 -9.23 -15.64 12.23
N VAL A 11 -9.43 -14.35 11.91
CA VAL A 11 -10.22 -13.45 12.77
C VAL A 11 -11.71 -13.69 12.53
N GLY A 12 -12.35 -14.38 13.48
CA GLY A 12 -13.79 -14.67 13.47
C GLY A 12 -14.15 -16.00 12.81
N ASP A 13 -15.45 -16.34 12.80
CA ASP A 13 -15.96 -17.63 12.32
C ASP A 13 -15.95 -17.77 10.79
N SER A 14 -15.79 -16.68 10.05
CA SER A 14 -15.79 -16.68 8.59
C SER A 14 -14.87 -15.60 8.01
N PRO A 15 -14.14 -15.91 6.91
CA PRO A 15 -13.26 -14.96 6.26
C PRO A 15 -14.02 -13.73 5.76
N ARG A 16 -13.52 -12.53 6.09
CA ARG A 16 -14.11 -11.30 5.57
C ARG A 16 -13.95 -11.21 4.04
N PRO A 17 -15.01 -10.85 3.28
CA PRO A 17 -14.96 -10.82 1.82
C PRO A 17 -13.89 -9.91 1.23
N ASP A 18 -13.59 -8.79 1.88
CA ASP A 18 -12.54 -7.86 1.46
C ASP A 18 -11.15 -8.49 1.51
N ILE A 19 -10.87 -9.28 2.56
CA ILE A 19 -9.59 -10.00 2.71
C ILE A 19 -9.45 -11.09 1.65
N VAL A 20 -10.54 -11.80 1.35
CA VAL A 20 -10.57 -12.82 0.29
C VAL A 20 -10.26 -12.20 -1.07
N LYS A 21 -10.89 -11.06 -1.40
CA LYS A 21 -10.61 -10.33 -2.65
C LYS A 21 -9.15 -9.89 -2.73
N ILE A 22 -8.61 -9.32 -1.65
CA ILE A 22 -7.20 -8.91 -1.59
C ILE A 22 -6.28 -10.10 -1.86
N LEU A 23 -6.54 -11.25 -1.22
CA LEU A 23 -5.74 -12.45 -1.40
C LEU A 23 -5.80 -12.98 -2.84
N GLN A 24 -6.98 -12.96 -3.47
CA GLN A 24 -7.15 -13.38 -4.87
C GLN A 24 -6.32 -12.53 -5.82
N VAL A 25 -6.41 -11.20 -5.70
CA VAL A 25 -5.64 -10.28 -6.54
C VAL A 25 -4.14 -10.41 -6.25
N TYR A 26 -3.74 -10.58 -4.99
CA TYR A 26 -2.35 -10.82 -4.60
C TYR A 26 -1.76 -12.08 -5.26
N LYS A 27 -2.50 -13.20 -5.26
CA LYS A 27 -2.07 -14.42 -5.92
C LYS A 27 -1.91 -14.24 -7.43
N LYS A 28 -2.89 -13.60 -8.08
CA LYS A 28 -2.79 -13.28 -9.52
C LYS A 28 -1.59 -12.39 -9.85
N MET A 29 -1.33 -11.38 -9.03
CA MET A 29 -0.14 -10.53 -9.16
C MET A 29 1.16 -11.36 -9.12
N ALA A 30 1.26 -12.28 -8.16
CA ALA A 30 2.43 -13.14 -8.02
C ALA A 30 2.58 -14.12 -9.20
N GLU A 31 1.48 -14.70 -9.67
CA GLU A 31 1.43 -15.55 -10.87
C GLU A 31 1.94 -14.81 -12.12
N LYS A 32 1.51 -13.57 -12.34
CA LYS A 32 1.90 -12.75 -13.49
C LYS A 32 3.39 -12.48 -13.62
N ILE A 33 4.10 -12.48 -12.49
CA ILE A 33 5.55 -12.27 -12.47
C ILE A 33 6.31 -13.57 -12.13
N ALA A 34 5.62 -14.71 -12.07
CA ALA A 34 6.18 -16.01 -11.70
C ALA A 34 6.92 -15.99 -10.35
N VAL A 35 6.33 -15.34 -9.35
CA VAL A 35 6.79 -15.36 -7.95
C VAL A 35 5.88 -16.26 -7.14
N ASN A 36 6.46 -17.04 -6.21
CA ASN A 36 5.66 -17.78 -5.25
C ASN A 36 5.12 -16.81 -4.17
N PRO A 37 3.79 -16.57 -4.09
CA PRO A 37 3.20 -15.65 -3.10
C PRO A 37 3.35 -16.17 -1.65
N GLU A 38 3.80 -17.41 -1.50
CA GLU A 38 3.99 -18.11 -0.23
C GLU A 38 5.46 -18.20 0.20
N ASP A 39 6.38 -17.63 -0.57
CA ASP A 39 7.78 -17.53 -0.18
C ASP A 39 7.91 -16.61 1.05
N ASP A 40 8.66 -17.03 2.07
CA ASP A 40 8.94 -16.23 3.26
C ASP A 40 9.65 -14.91 2.93
N LYS A 41 10.30 -14.82 1.75
CA LYS A 41 10.88 -13.58 1.22
C LYS A 41 9.83 -12.56 0.74
N THR A 42 8.58 -12.97 0.52
CA THR A 42 7.46 -12.05 0.25
C THR A 42 7.02 -11.36 1.53
N ILE A 43 7.94 -10.57 2.09
CA ILE A 43 7.74 -9.85 3.32
C ILE A 43 6.84 -8.64 3.03
N TRP A 44 5.88 -8.40 3.91
CA TRP A 44 5.03 -7.23 3.80
C TRP A 44 5.82 -5.97 4.14
N ILE A 45 5.86 -5.03 3.20
CA ILE A 45 6.49 -3.73 3.40
C ILE A 45 5.45 -2.76 3.95
N ASN A 46 5.74 -2.15 5.09
CA ASN A 46 4.85 -1.14 5.66
C ASN A 46 4.98 0.17 4.87
N GLU A 47 3.86 0.82 4.58
CA GLU A 47 3.78 1.92 3.60
C GLU A 47 4.34 3.25 4.12
N PHE A 48 4.85 3.31 5.35
CA PHE A 48 5.29 4.56 5.98
C PHE A 48 6.58 5.11 5.37
N LEU A 49 7.57 4.23 5.16
CA LEU A 49 8.83 4.57 4.53
C LEU A 49 9.47 3.28 4.02
N PHE A 50 9.85 3.28 2.75
CA PHE A 50 10.74 2.26 2.20
C PHE A 50 11.82 2.96 1.39
N VAL A 51 12.99 2.34 1.34
CA VAL A 51 14.15 2.87 0.63
C VAL A 51 14.62 1.81 -0.34
N VAL A 52 14.86 2.21 -1.58
CA VAL A 52 15.46 1.36 -2.61
C VAL A 52 16.83 1.94 -2.92
N THR A 53 17.87 1.16 -2.65
CA THR A 53 19.24 1.54 -2.99
C THR A 53 19.58 1.05 -4.38
N ARG A 54 20.41 1.81 -5.10
CA ARG A 54 20.96 1.39 -6.38
C ARG A 54 21.73 0.06 -6.20
N ASP A 55 21.43 -0.93 -7.02
CA ASP A 55 22.10 -2.23 -7.03
C ASP A 55 22.21 -2.77 -8.46
N SER A 56 23.21 -2.29 -9.18
CA SER A 56 23.65 -2.85 -10.47
C SER A 56 22.55 -3.03 -11.52
N GLY A 57 21.49 -2.20 -11.48
CA GLY A 57 20.36 -2.26 -12.42
C GLY A 57 19.13 -3.00 -11.87
N ARG A 58 19.23 -3.72 -10.75
CA ARG A 58 18.07 -4.35 -10.10
C ARG A 58 17.05 -3.31 -9.67
N GLU A 59 17.48 -2.11 -9.29
CA GLU A 59 16.59 -1.00 -8.96
C GLU A 59 15.64 -0.65 -10.11
N LEU A 60 16.10 -0.80 -11.36
CA LEU A 60 15.28 -0.54 -12.54
C LEU A 60 14.28 -1.68 -12.78
N GLU A 61 14.71 -2.94 -12.61
CA GLU A 61 13.81 -4.10 -12.68
C GLU A 61 12.72 -4.02 -11.60
N PHE A 62 13.09 -3.62 -10.39
CA PHE A 62 12.14 -3.39 -9.31
C PHE A 62 11.12 -2.32 -9.67
N LEU A 63 11.57 -1.17 -10.21
CA LEU A 63 10.66 -0.09 -10.59
C LEU A 63 9.70 -0.53 -11.70
N ASP A 64 10.17 -1.29 -12.71
CA ASP A 64 9.33 -1.85 -13.77
C ASP A 64 8.26 -2.80 -13.21
N TYR A 65 8.67 -3.79 -12.40
CA TYR A 65 7.71 -4.71 -11.79
C TYR A 65 6.75 -4.01 -10.84
N TRP A 66 7.24 -3.05 -10.06
CA TRP A 66 6.40 -2.31 -9.13
C TRP A 66 5.34 -1.47 -9.87
N GLU A 67 5.72 -0.76 -10.93
CA GLU A 67 4.79 0.00 -11.77
C GLU A 67 3.70 -0.92 -12.33
N ARG A 68 4.09 -2.01 -12.99
CA ARG A 68 3.14 -2.97 -13.60
C ARG A 68 2.19 -3.57 -12.57
N LEU A 69 2.71 -4.01 -11.43
CA LEU A 69 1.90 -4.60 -10.37
C LEU A 69 0.99 -3.57 -9.69
N ALA A 70 1.45 -2.33 -9.51
CA ALA A 70 0.64 -1.26 -8.93
C ALA A 70 -0.55 -0.91 -9.84
N LEU A 71 -0.33 -0.80 -11.16
CA LEU A 71 -1.40 -0.57 -12.13
C LEU A 71 -2.37 -1.75 -12.18
N TYR A 72 -1.87 -2.99 -12.13
CA TYR A 72 -2.74 -4.17 -12.05
C TYR A 72 -3.58 -4.19 -10.77
N ALA A 73 -2.98 -3.86 -9.62
CA ALA A 73 -3.67 -3.77 -8.35
C ALA A 73 -4.80 -2.71 -8.40
N GLU A 74 -4.52 -1.54 -8.96
CA GLU A 74 -5.46 -0.43 -9.15
C GLU A 74 -6.66 -0.86 -10.03
N LEU A 75 -6.39 -1.50 -11.18
CA LEU A 75 -7.43 -2.05 -12.07
C LEU A 75 -8.34 -3.09 -11.41
N ASN A 76 -7.80 -3.84 -10.44
CA ASN A 76 -8.53 -4.89 -9.73
C ASN A 76 -9.13 -4.40 -8.39
N GLY A 77 -9.10 -3.10 -8.13
CA GLY A 77 -9.76 -2.47 -7.00
C GLY A 77 -8.96 -2.48 -5.69
N LEU A 78 -7.63 -2.62 -5.75
CA LEU A 78 -6.70 -2.53 -4.62
C LEU A 78 -6.06 -1.14 -4.47
N HIS A 79 -6.89 -0.09 -4.48
CA HIS A 79 -6.47 1.31 -4.51
C HIS A 79 -5.63 1.82 -3.32
N LYS A 80 -5.62 1.06 -2.20
CA LYS A 80 -5.02 1.49 -0.92
C LYS A 80 -4.04 0.47 -0.35
N HIS A 81 -3.46 -0.36 -1.23
CA HIS A 81 -2.59 -1.45 -0.83
C HIS A 81 -1.30 -1.56 -1.67
N PRO A 82 -0.55 -0.46 -1.89
CA PRO A 82 0.69 -0.48 -2.66
C PRO A 82 1.72 -1.48 -2.11
N ALA A 83 1.71 -1.75 -0.80
CA ALA A 83 2.66 -2.65 -0.16
C ALA A 83 2.77 -4.05 -0.80
N TYR A 84 1.67 -4.60 -1.32
CA TYR A 84 1.69 -5.93 -1.94
C TYR A 84 2.45 -5.94 -3.26
N ALA A 85 2.27 -4.89 -4.08
CA ALA A 85 3.00 -4.73 -5.33
C ALA A 85 4.50 -4.54 -5.06
N ILE A 86 4.86 -3.72 -4.07
CA ILE A 86 6.25 -3.46 -3.68
C ILE A 86 6.94 -4.76 -3.25
N GLY A 87 6.33 -5.54 -2.35
CA GLY A 87 6.92 -6.78 -1.85
C GLY A 87 7.16 -7.81 -2.95
N LEU A 88 6.19 -7.99 -3.86
CA LEU A 88 6.32 -8.90 -5.00
C LEU A 88 7.38 -8.44 -6.00
N ALA A 89 7.43 -7.13 -6.30
CA ALA A 89 8.44 -6.55 -7.18
C ALA A 89 9.85 -6.71 -6.60
N ALA A 90 10.03 -6.50 -5.30
CA ALA A 90 11.32 -6.67 -4.63
C ALA A 90 11.81 -8.13 -4.71
N VAL A 91 10.94 -9.10 -4.42
CA VAL A 91 11.28 -10.53 -4.56
C VAL A 91 11.63 -10.88 -6.00
N LYS A 92 10.86 -10.38 -6.97
CA LYS A 92 11.08 -10.64 -8.39
C LYS A 92 12.43 -10.10 -8.87
N ALA A 93 12.77 -8.86 -8.48
CA ALA A 93 14.03 -8.20 -8.83
C ALA A 93 15.23 -8.71 -8.00
N GLY A 94 15.01 -9.65 -7.07
CA GLY A 94 16.06 -10.20 -6.22
C GLY A 94 16.55 -9.23 -5.14
N PHE A 95 15.74 -8.23 -4.77
CA PHE A 95 16.06 -7.33 -3.66
C PHE A 95 15.80 -8.00 -2.32
N PRO A 96 16.80 -8.06 -1.43
CA PRO A 96 16.58 -8.50 -0.05
C PRO A 96 15.77 -7.44 0.69
N ILE A 97 14.57 -7.81 1.14
CA ILE A 97 13.75 -6.95 2.00
C ILE A 97 14.31 -7.04 3.43
N ARG A 98 14.60 -5.89 4.03
CA ARG A 98 15.06 -5.76 5.42
C ARG A 98 14.18 -4.78 6.19
N HIS A 99 14.01 -5.03 7.47
CA HIS A 99 13.33 -4.13 8.40
C HIS A 99 14.35 -3.64 9.40
N ASP A 100 14.85 -2.43 9.17
CA ASP A 100 15.84 -1.79 10.02
C ASP A 100 15.27 -0.49 10.57
N GLU A 101 15.61 -0.16 11.81
CA GLU A 101 15.34 1.17 12.36
C GLU A 101 16.30 2.17 11.70
N MET A 102 15.76 3.26 11.18
CA MET A 102 16.57 4.34 10.63
C MET A 102 16.94 5.29 11.78
N GLU A 103 18.11 5.06 12.38
CA GLU A 103 18.62 5.92 13.47
C GLU A 103 18.63 7.40 13.05
N GLY A 104 18.14 8.26 13.95
CA GLY A 104 18.05 9.70 13.73
C GLY A 104 16.82 10.19 12.95
N PHE A 105 15.94 9.29 12.50
CA PHE A 105 14.68 9.65 11.86
C PHE A 105 13.49 9.47 12.83
N ASP A 106 13.06 10.54 13.49
CA ASP A 106 11.81 10.54 14.27
C ASP A 106 10.64 10.98 13.37
N PHE A 107 9.58 10.17 13.34
CA PHE A 107 8.36 10.48 12.61
C PHE A 107 7.14 10.29 13.51
N PHE A 108 6.12 11.11 13.28
CA PHE A 108 4.88 11.06 14.01
C PHE A 108 3.75 10.52 13.12
N ASP A 109 3.07 9.48 13.60
CA ASP A 109 1.80 8.97 13.06
C ASP A 109 0.83 8.81 14.23
N ASP A 110 -0.35 9.43 14.14
CA ASP A 110 -1.30 9.45 15.25
C ASP A 110 -1.73 8.04 15.71
N ARG A 111 -1.84 7.08 14.79
CA ARG A 111 -2.29 5.71 15.10
C ARG A 111 -1.20 4.93 15.78
N ILE A 112 0.04 5.01 15.27
CA ILE A 112 1.20 4.38 15.90
C ILE A 112 1.40 4.95 17.29
N GLU A 113 1.31 6.27 17.44
CA GLU A 113 1.56 6.92 18.71
C GLU A 113 0.47 6.59 19.75
N LYS A 114 -0.80 6.49 19.33
CA LYS A 114 -1.88 5.96 20.19
C LYS A 114 -1.61 4.54 20.69
N VAL A 115 -1.05 3.67 19.84
CA VAL A 115 -0.65 2.31 20.23
C VAL A 115 0.52 2.34 21.20
N ARG A 116 1.55 3.16 20.95
CA ARG A 116 2.71 3.34 21.86
C ARG A 116 2.27 3.85 23.23
N ILE A 117 1.40 4.85 23.28
CA ILE A 117 0.81 5.38 24.53
C ILE A 117 0.05 4.27 25.26
N LYS A 118 -0.79 3.49 24.55
CA LYS A 118 -1.53 2.37 25.15
C LYS A 118 -0.60 1.31 25.74
N ASN A 119 0.56 1.10 25.12
CA ASN A 119 1.58 0.16 25.57
C ASN A 119 2.54 0.76 26.61
N GLY A 120 2.35 2.01 27.05
CA GLY A 120 3.23 2.69 28.00
C GLY A 120 4.61 3.08 27.44
N GLN A 121 4.76 3.08 26.12
CA GLN A 121 6.04 3.35 25.42
C GLN A 121 6.24 4.83 25.07
N SER A 122 5.24 5.68 25.31
CA SER A 122 5.31 7.12 25.03
C SER A 122 4.40 7.92 25.96
N GLU A 123 4.81 9.15 26.26
CA GLU A 123 4.04 10.06 27.10
C GLU A 123 3.06 10.92 26.27
N PRO A 124 1.75 10.90 26.58
CA PRO A 124 0.75 11.68 25.86
C PRO A 124 1.03 13.20 25.84
N ALA A 125 1.50 13.73 26.97
CA ALA A 125 1.76 15.16 27.14
C ALA A 125 2.87 15.66 26.20
N ALA A 126 3.95 14.87 26.05
CA ALA A 126 5.08 15.20 25.20
C ALA A 126 4.70 15.25 23.71
N LYS A 127 3.66 14.51 23.31
CA LYS A 127 3.24 14.37 21.90
C LYS A 127 2.01 15.20 21.53
N GLN A 128 1.39 15.90 22.48
CA GLN A 128 0.17 16.68 22.28
C GLN A 128 0.28 17.70 21.15
N LYS A 129 1.44 18.37 21.03
CA LYS A 129 1.70 19.35 19.96
C LYS A 129 1.59 18.70 18.56
N TYR A 130 2.09 17.48 18.40
CA TYR A 130 2.04 16.77 17.12
C TYR A 130 0.62 16.32 16.79
N PHE A 131 -0.13 15.81 17.77
CA PHE A 131 -1.55 15.50 17.59
C PHE A 131 -2.35 16.72 17.14
N ALA A 132 -2.18 17.86 17.81
CA ALA A 132 -2.87 19.10 17.43
C ALA A 132 -2.44 19.60 16.04
N THR A 133 -1.16 19.45 15.70
CA THR A 133 -0.63 19.83 14.38
C THR A 133 -1.25 18.97 13.28
N GLN A 134 -1.27 17.65 13.44
CA GLN A 134 -1.89 16.73 12.48
C GLN A 134 -3.39 17.00 12.37
N GLU A 135 -4.09 17.19 13.49
CA GLU A 135 -5.53 17.52 13.49
C GLU A 135 -5.81 18.81 12.71
N ASN A 136 -4.99 19.85 12.88
CA ASN A 136 -5.14 21.10 12.14
C ASN A 136 -4.89 20.94 10.63
N ILE A 137 -3.97 20.06 10.24
CA ILE A 137 -3.70 19.73 8.83
C ILE A 137 -4.89 18.96 8.24
N GLU A 138 -5.37 17.93 8.93
CA GLU A 138 -6.48 17.08 8.48
C GLU A 138 -7.83 17.81 8.46
N ARG A 139 -8.07 18.65 9.48
CA ARG A 139 -9.33 19.40 9.66
C ARG A 139 -9.26 20.83 9.17
N ARG A 140 -8.23 21.20 8.40
CA ARG A 140 -8.06 22.55 7.84
C ARG A 140 -9.39 23.04 7.28
N TYR A 141 -9.87 24.17 7.80
CA TYR A 141 -11.22 24.67 7.54
C TYR A 141 -11.53 24.70 6.04
N ARG A 142 -12.51 23.90 5.62
CA ARG A 142 -13.05 23.92 4.25
C ARG A 142 -14.42 24.56 4.30
N SER A 143 -14.65 25.58 3.47
CA SER A 143 -15.98 26.18 3.34
C SER A 143 -16.99 25.15 2.82
N LEU A 144 -18.27 25.32 3.15
CA LEU A 144 -19.33 24.41 2.70
C LEU A 144 -19.35 24.21 1.18
N PRO A 145 -19.16 25.25 0.33
CA PRO A 145 -19.07 25.06 -1.12
C PRO A 145 -17.92 24.13 -1.53
N HIS A 146 -16.75 24.25 -0.90
CA HIS A 146 -15.63 23.35 -1.18
C HIS A 146 -15.95 21.91 -0.82
N LYS A 147 -16.62 21.66 0.32
CA LYS A 147 -17.01 20.30 0.71
C LYS A 147 -17.99 19.66 -0.28
N VAL A 148 -18.94 20.44 -0.79
CA VAL A 148 -19.88 19.98 -1.81
C VAL A 148 -19.14 19.69 -3.12
N MET A 149 -18.28 20.61 -3.54
CA MET A 149 -17.47 20.44 -4.75
C MET A 149 -16.58 19.19 -4.65
N ASP A 150 -15.86 19.00 -3.54
CA ASP A 150 -15.03 17.81 -3.31
C ASP A 150 -15.85 16.52 -3.44
N LYS A 151 -17.07 16.49 -2.89
CA LYS A 151 -17.95 15.32 -2.93
C LYS A 151 -18.42 14.96 -4.34
N ILE A 152 -18.52 15.94 -5.24
CA ILE A 152 -18.87 15.76 -6.65
C ILE A 152 -17.63 15.43 -7.48
N MET A 153 -16.53 16.16 -7.25
CA MET A 153 -15.31 16.04 -8.04
C MET A 153 -14.55 14.74 -7.75
N GLN A 154 -14.51 14.26 -6.50
CA GLN A 154 -13.83 13.02 -6.15
C GLN A 154 -14.29 11.81 -6.99
N PRO A 155 -15.59 11.48 -7.08
CA PRO A 155 -16.02 10.34 -7.89
C PRO A 155 -15.80 10.56 -9.39
N LEU A 156 -15.92 11.79 -9.89
CA LEU A 156 -15.63 12.12 -11.29
C LEU A 156 -14.15 11.92 -11.62
N CYS A 157 -13.25 12.46 -10.79
CA CYS A 157 -11.81 12.27 -10.95
C CYS A 157 -11.43 10.79 -10.84
N HIS A 158 -12.02 10.07 -9.87
CA HIS A 158 -11.79 8.63 -9.75
C HIS A 158 -12.25 7.88 -11.01
N HIS A 159 -13.45 8.16 -11.51
CA HIS A 159 -13.96 7.53 -12.72
C HIS A 159 -13.08 7.85 -13.94
N TYR A 160 -12.69 9.11 -14.13
CA TYR A 160 -11.77 9.53 -15.18
C TYR A 160 -10.43 8.80 -15.08
N HIS A 161 -9.83 8.72 -13.89
CA HIS A 161 -8.57 8.00 -13.69
C HIS A 161 -8.71 6.51 -13.99
N THR A 162 -9.81 5.88 -13.57
CA THR A 162 -10.06 4.46 -13.86
C THR A 162 -10.20 4.22 -15.36
N VAL A 163 -10.99 5.02 -16.08
CA VAL A 163 -11.15 4.89 -17.53
C VAL A 163 -9.83 5.14 -18.25
N ARG A 164 -9.11 6.20 -17.87
CA ARG A 164 -7.79 6.50 -18.44
C ARG A 164 -6.80 5.36 -18.20
N LEU A 165 -6.80 4.80 -17.00
CA LEU A 165 -5.95 3.67 -16.65
C LEU A 165 -6.27 2.47 -17.53
N GLN A 166 -7.54 2.08 -17.62
CA GLN A 166 -8.01 0.98 -18.48
C GLN A 166 -7.58 1.15 -19.92
N VAL A 167 -7.82 2.34 -20.51
CA VAL A 167 -7.42 2.64 -21.88
C VAL A 167 -5.90 2.54 -22.04
N THR A 168 -5.14 3.14 -21.13
CA THR A 168 -3.67 3.12 -21.21
C THR A 168 -3.13 1.70 -21.12
N THR A 169 -3.60 0.91 -20.16
CA THR A 169 -3.14 -0.47 -19.97
C THR A 169 -3.54 -1.41 -21.09
N SER A 170 -4.73 -1.23 -21.68
CA SER A 170 -5.15 -1.95 -22.88
C SER A 170 -4.27 -1.63 -24.10
N LEU A 171 -3.74 -0.41 -24.21
CA LEU A 171 -2.88 0.00 -25.31
C LEU A 171 -1.41 -0.42 -25.13
N THR A 172 -0.93 -0.55 -23.89
CA THR A 172 0.49 -0.83 -23.62
C THR A 172 0.81 -2.31 -23.46
N ASP A 173 0.03 -3.06 -22.67
CA ASP A 173 0.32 -4.47 -22.34
C ASP A 173 -0.98 -5.18 -21.91
N SER A 174 -1.91 -5.33 -22.86
CA SER A 174 -3.24 -5.88 -22.57
C SER A 174 -3.18 -7.27 -21.92
N ASP A 175 -2.21 -8.11 -22.33
CA ASP A 175 -2.05 -9.46 -21.81
C ASP A 175 -1.70 -9.42 -20.33
N PHE A 176 -0.76 -8.57 -19.91
CA PHE A 176 -0.43 -8.45 -18.50
C PHE A 176 -1.60 -7.87 -17.67
N TYR A 177 -2.39 -6.94 -18.20
CA TYR A 177 -3.40 -6.27 -17.38
C TYR A 177 -4.77 -6.94 -17.35
N HIS A 178 -5.15 -7.69 -18.40
CA HIS A 178 -6.51 -8.19 -18.57
C HIS A 178 -6.66 -9.72 -18.64
N HIS A 179 -5.57 -10.48 -18.84
CA HIS A 179 -5.57 -11.94 -18.91
C HIS A 179 -4.81 -12.58 -17.77
#